data_AF-A0A4Q3N112-F1
#
_entry.id   AF-A0A4Q3N112-F1
#
_cell.length_a   1.000
_cell.length_b   1.000
_cell.length_c   1.000
_cell.angle_alpha   90.00
_cell.angle_beta   90.00
_cell.angle_gamma   90.00
#
_symmetry.space_group_name_H-M   'P 1'
#
loop_
_entity.id
_entity.type
_entity.pdbx_description
1 polymer ?
#
loop_
_entity_poly.entity_id
_entity_poly.type
_entity_poly.pdbx_seq_one_letter_code
_entity_poly.pdbx_strand_id
1 'polypeptide(L)'
;MRTLRRFAFPAFALLMLVFPALPVPDFWITQSNYVGLYALVALGLVLLTGVAGLTSFGQAAFVGIGAYTAAFLVVKLSASPWLALLLGVGLAMAAALVLGAITLRMSGHYLPLATIAWGLALYYTMGNMEFLGKYDGILNIPTLEVFGYD
;
A
#
# COMPACT_ATOMS: atom_id res chain seq x y z
N MET A 1 -3.66 31.47 0.41
CA MET A 1 -4.02 30.08 0.78
C MET A 1 -3.70 29.04 -0.31
N ARG A 2 -4.04 29.24 -1.60
CA ARG A 2 -3.70 28.27 -2.68
C ARG A 2 -2.19 28.03 -2.86
N THR A 3 -1.38 29.07 -2.66
CA THR A 3 0.09 29.06 -2.80
C THR A 3 0.82 28.26 -1.72
N LEU A 4 0.23 28.11 -0.53
CA LEU A 4 0.82 27.34 0.57
C LEU A 4 0.52 25.83 0.41
N ARG A 5 -0.69 25.49 -0.09
CA ARG A 5 -1.08 24.09 -0.36
C ARG A 5 -0.25 23.42 -1.45
N ARG A 6 0.21 24.15 -2.47
CA ARG A 6 1.07 23.59 -3.54
C ARG A 6 2.44 23.14 -3.03
N PHE A 7 2.96 23.78 -1.97
CA PHE A 7 4.25 23.41 -1.38
C PHE A 7 4.12 22.43 -0.22
N ALA A 8 2.92 22.25 0.33
CA ALA A 8 2.70 21.38 1.48
C ALA A 8 3.07 19.92 1.21
N PHE A 9 2.67 19.36 0.06
CA PHE A 9 3.02 17.99 -0.31
C PHE A 9 4.53 17.79 -0.55
N PRO A 10 5.22 18.59 -1.40
CA PRO A 10 6.66 18.42 -1.59
C PRO A 10 7.45 18.73 -0.31
N ALA A 11 7.01 19.66 0.52
CA ALA A 11 7.64 19.90 1.83
C ALA A 11 7.49 18.70 2.77
N PHE A 12 6.31 18.07 2.80
CA PHE A 12 6.08 16.84 3.56
C PHE A 12 6.95 15.68 3.02
N ALA A 13 7.00 15.48 1.72
CA ALA A 13 7.82 14.45 1.09
C ALA A 13 9.32 14.66 1.36
N LEU A 14 9.79 15.90 1.27
CA LEU A 14 11.18 16.26 1.60
C LEU A 14 11.47 16.04 3.09
N LEU A 15 10.54 16.42 3.97
CA LEU A 15 10.68 16.17 5.41
C LEU A 15 10.77 14.67 5.69
N MET A 16 9.91 13.84 5.10
CA MET A 16 9.96 12.39 5.25
C MET A 16 11.27 11.77 4.72
N LEU A 17 11.84 12.34 3.66
CA LEU A 17 13.12 11.89 3.10
C LEU A 17 14.32 12.22 3.99
N VAL A 18 14.31 13.41 4.62
CA VAL A 18 15.41 13.89 5.46
C VAL A 18 15.30 13.39 6.90
N PHE A 19 14.08 13.07 7.37
CA PHE A 19 13.81 12.67 8.74
C PHE A 19 14.67 11.50 9.25
N PRO A 20 14.91 10.42 8.49
CA PRO A 20 15.76 9.31 8.93
C PRO A 20 17.24 9.68 9.07
N ALA A 21 17.70 10.74 8.40
CA ALA A 21 19.09 11.21 8.48
C ALA A 21 19.36 12.06 9.73
N LEU A 22 18.32 12.44 10.47
CA LEU A 22 18.45 13.17 11.74
C LEU A 22 18.75 12.18 12.88
N PRO A 23 19.38 12.63 13.98
CA PRO A 23 19.62 11.79 15.17
C PRO A 23 18.32 11.57 15.95
N VAL A 24 17.36 10.87 15.35
CA VAL A 24 16.06 10.54 15.91
C VAL A 24 16.01 9.05 16.28
N PRO A 25 15.33 8.67 17.38
CA PRO A 25 15.13 7.26 17.73
C PRO A 25 14.38 6.46 16.65
N ASP A 26 14.75 5.19 16.45
CA ASP A 26 14.13 4.26 15.47
C ASP A 26 12.61 4.15 15.59
N PHE A 27 12.08 4.29 16.80
CA PHE A 27 10.64 4.35 17.06
C PHE A 27 9.96 5.41 16.19
N TRP A 28 10.52 6.61 16.12
CA TRP A 28 9.94 7.72 15.35
C TRP A 28 10.07 7.51 13.85
N ILE A 29 11.14 6.86 13.39
CA ILE A 29 11.34 6.48 11.99
C ILE A 29 10.26 5.47 11.59
N THR A 30 10.10 4.41 12.39
CA THR A 30 9.09 3.37 12.18
C THR A 30 7.67 3.96 12.19
N GLN A 31 7.36 4.82 13.16
CA GLN A 31 6.05 5.47 13.24
C GLN A 31 5.79 6.38 12.03
N SER A 32 6.82 7.10 11.57
CA SER A 32 6.73 7.94 10.38
C SER A 32 6.48 7.10 9.12
N ASN A 33 7.13 5.95 8.98
CA ASN A 33 6.87 5.02 7.88
C ASN A 33 5.41 4.55 7.87
N TYR A 34 4.84 4.18 9.02
CA TYR A 34 3.42 3.84 9.12
C TYR A 34 2.53 5.01 8.73
N VAL A 35 2.83 6.23 9.19
CA VAL A 35 2.08 7.43 8.80
C VAL A 35 2.12 7.63 7.29
N GLY A 36 3.29 7.49 6.65
CA GLY A 36 3.43 7.60 5.19
C GLY A 36 2.62 6.54 4.44
N LEU A 37 2.72 5.27 4.86
CA LEU A 37 1.96 4.17 4.26
C LEU A 37 0.44 4.38 4.37
N TYR A 38 -0.06 4.70 5.57
CA TYR A 38 -1.50 4.94 5.77
C TYR A 38 -1.97 6.24 5.11
N ALA A 39 -1.12 7.25 4.98
CA ALA A 39 -1.45 8.46 4.22
C ALA A 39 -1.69 8.14 2.73
N LEU A 40 -0.89 7.27 2.11
CA LEU A 40 -1.13 6.81 0.73
C LEU A 40 -2.47 6.09 0.60
N VAL A 41 -2.82 5.24 1.56
CA VAL A 41 -4.13 4.57 1.60
C VAL A 41 -5.28 5.57 1.72
N ALA A 42 -5.14 6.54 2.64
CA ALA A 42 -6.12 7.60 2.83
C ALA A 42 -6.29 8.49 1.58
N LEU A 43 -5.20 8.80 0.88
CA LEU A 43 -5.25 9.53 -0.40
C LEU A 43 -6.03 8.74 -1.45
N GLY A 44 -5.81 7.42 -1.55
CA GLY A 44 -6.59 6.55 -2.44
C GLY A 44 -8.09 6.56 -2.10
N LEU A 45 -8.43 6.52 -0.81
CA LEU A 45 -9.81 6.64 -0.34
C LEU A 45 -10.42 8.01 -0.70
N VAL A 46 -9.68 9.10 -0.52
CA VAL A 46 -10.13 10.47 -0.87
C VAL A 46 -10.35 10.62 -2.38
N LEU A 47 -9.50 10.02 -3.21
CA LEU A 47 -9.70 10.03 -4.66
C LEU A 47 -11.00 9.33 -5.06
N LEU A 48 -11.28 8.16 -4.50
CA LEU A 48 -12.52 7.42 -4.77
C LEU A 48 -13.75 8.16 -4.23
N THR A 49 -13.74 8.51 -2.95
CA THR A 49 -14.91 9.10 -2.27
C THR A 49 -15.14 10.56 -2.66
N GLY A 50 -14.08 11.37 -2.68
CA GLY A 50 -14.16 12.80 -2.86
C GLY A 50 -14.17 13.25 -4.33
N VAL A 51 -13.46 12.54 -5.21
CA VAL A 51 -13.38 12.92 -6.64
C VAL A 51 -14.34 12.10 -7.49
N ALA A 52 -14.33 10.77 -7.36
CA ALA A 52 -15.22 9.90 -8.14
C ALA A 52 -16.64 9.79 -7.55
N GLY A 53 -16.86 10.21 -6.31
CA GLY A 53 -18.15 10.08 -5.63
C GLY A 53 -18.50 8.63 -5.25
N LEU A 54 -17.52 7.73 -5.27
CA LEU A 54 -17.69 6.31 -5.00
C LEU A 54 -17.15 5.97 -3.61
N THR A 55 -18.01 5.45 -2.75
CA THR A 55 -17.56 4.95 -1.44
C THR A 55 -17.02 3.54 -1.58
N SER A 56 -15.77 3.32 -1.16
CA SER A 56 -15.06 2.04 -1.26
C SER A 56 -14.23 1.80 0.00
N PHE A 57 -14.26 0.58 0.50
CA PHE A 57 -13.53 0.12 1.69
C PHE A 57 -12.54 -1.03 1.39
N GLY A 58 -12.19 -1.22 0.11
CA GLY A 58 -11.35 -2.33 -0.35
C GLY A 58 -9.84 -2.06 -0.33
N GLN A 59 -9.38 -0.89 0.11
CA GLN A 59 -7.99 -0.43 -0.07
C GLN A 59 -6.97 -1.38 0.58
N ALA A 60 -7.30 -1.93 1.75
CA ALA A 60 -6.43 -2.87 2.47
C ALA A 60 -6.10 -4.13 1.65
N ALA A 61 -7.03 -4.60 0.81
CA ALA A 61 -6.78 -5.74 -0.08
C ALA A 61 -5.68 -5.43 -1.11
N PHE A 62 -5.72 -4.24 -1.73
CA PHE A 62 -4.72 -3.85 -2.73
C PHE A 62 -3.35 -3.58 -2.10
N VAL A 63 -3.32 -3.02 -0.89
CA VAL A 63 -2.09 -2.89 -0.09
C VAL A 63 -1.50 -4.28 0.18
N GLY A 64 -2.33 -5.23 0.61
CA GLY A 64 -1.91 -6.61 0.84
C GLY A 64 -1.31 -7.27 -0.39
N ILE A 65 -1.99 -7.16 -1.55
CA ILE A 65 -1.47 -7.71 -2.82
C ILE A 65 -0.09 -7.14 -3.15
N GLY A 66 0.09 -5.82 -3.09
CA GLY A 66 1.37 -5.19 -3.36
C GLY A 66 2.46 -5.60 -2.37
N ALA A 67 2.15 -5.58 -1.07
CA ALA A 67 3.09 -5.90 -0.01
C ALA A 67 3.53 -7.38 -0.06
N TYR A 68 2.59 -8.33 -0.16
CA TYR A 68 2.92 -9.75 -0.26
C TYR A 68 3.67 -10.07 -1.55
N THR A 69 3.34 -9.43 -2.67
CA THR A 69 4.09 -9.62 -3.92
C THR A 69 5.54 -9.18 -3.77
N ALA A 70 5.77 -7.98 -3.25
CA ALA A 70 7.12 -7.46 -3.05
C ALA A 70 7.90 -8.34 -2.05
N ALA A 71 7.31 -8.65 -0.90
CA ALA A 71 7.94 -9.47 0.13
C ALA A 71 8.27 -10.89 -0.38
N PHE A 72 7.36 -11.52 -1.12
CA PHE A 72 7.57 -12.85 -1.66
C PHE A 72 8.69 -12.88 -2.71
N LEU A 73 8.70 -11.91 -3.63
CA LEU A 73 9.73 -11.81 -4.66
C LEU A 73 11.13 -11.58 -4.05
N VAL A 74 11.24 -10.72 -3.04
CA VAL A 74 12.53 -10.45 -2.39
C VAL A 74 12.97 -11.63 -1.54
N VAL A 75 12.11 -12.14 -0.64
CA VAL A 75 12.53 -13.15 0.35
C VAL A 75 12.63 -14.56 -0.24
N LYS A 76 11.70 -14.95 -1.12
CA LYS A 76 11.66 -16.33 -1.66
C LYS A 76 12.40 -16.47 -2.98
N LEU A 77 12.40 -15.42 -3.79
CA LEU A 77 13.00 -15.45 -5.13
C LEU A 77 14.30 -14.66 -5.23
N SER A 78 14.75 -14.02 -4.12
CA SER A 78 15.97 -13.18 -4.10
C SER A 78 15.98 -12.13 -5.21
N ALA A 79 14.80 -11.65 -5.61
CA ALA A 79 14.66 -10.65 -6.64
C ALA A 79 15.15 -9.28 -6.14
N SER A 80 15.58 -8.43 -7.08
CA SER A 80 15.89 -7.03 -6.76
C SER A 80 14.67 -6.35 -6.11
N PRO A 81 14.82 -5.66 -4.96
CA PRO A 81 13.73 -4.94 -4.30
C PRO A 81 13.02 -3.93 -5.22
N TRP A 82 13.77 -3.26 -6.10
CA TRP A 82 13.22 -2.31 -7.07
C TRP A 82 12.28 -2.97 -8.07
N LEU A 83 12.69 -4.14 -8.59
CA LEU A 83 11.86 -4.94 -9.48
C LEU A 83 10.63 -5.48 -8.74
N ALA A 84 10.82 -5.93 -7.50
CA ALA A 84 9.75 -6.44 -6.66
C ALA A 84 8.68 -5.37 -6.35
N LEU A 85 9.10 -4.12 -6.11
CA LEU A 85 8.18 -2.98 -5.96
C LEU A 85 7.39 -2.72 -7.23
N LEU A 86 8.05 -2.68 -8.40
CA LEU A 86 7.38 -2.44 -9.67
C LEU A 86 6.36 -3.54 -9.99
N LEU A 87 6.73 -4.80 -9.77
CA LEU A 87 5.83 -5.94 -9.95
C LEU A 87 4.69 -5.95 -8.93
N GLY A 88 4.95 -5.56 -7.68
CA GLY A 88 3.93 -5.41 -6.65
C GLY A 88 2.88 -4.35 -7.02
N VAL A 89 3.32 -3.19 -7.50
CA VAL A 89 2.41 -2.15 -8.02
C VAL A 89 1.65 -2.68 -9.24
N GLY A 90 2.34 -3.32 -10.18
CA GLY A 90 1.74 -3.90 -11.37
C GLY A 90 0.63 -4.91 -11.05
N LEU A 91 0.87 -5.81 -10.10
CA LEU A 91 -0.12 -6.81 -9.69
C LEU A 91 -1.29 -6.19 -8.92
N ALA A 92 -1.03 -5.22 -8.04
CA ALA A 92 -2.07 -4.48 -7.34
C ALA A 92 -2.95 -3.70 -8.33
N MET A 93 -2.36 -3.07 -9.35
CA MET A 93 -3.09 -2.40 -10.42
C MET A 93 -3.93 -3.38 -11.25
N ALA A 94 -3.35 -4.52 -11.64
CA ALA A 94 -4.08 -5.55 -12.39
C ALA A 94 -5.29 -6.07 -11.58
N ALA A 95 -5.10 -6.36 -10.30
CA ALA A 95 -6.18 -6.76 -9.40
C ALA A 95 -7.24 -5.66 -9.25
N ALA A 96 -6.82 -4.39 -9.09
CA ALA A 96 -7.73 -3.26 -9.01
C ALA A 96 -8.56 -3.06 -10.28
N LEU A 97 -7.98 -3.27 -11.48
CA LEU A 97 -8.71 -3.21 -12.74
C LEU A 97 -9.74 -4.34 -12.85
N VAL A 98 -9.37 -5.56 -12.49
CA VAL A 98 -10.28 -6.72 -12.52
C VAL A 98 -11.42 -6.53 -11.52
N LEU A 99 -11.11 -6.25 -10.26
CA LEU A 99 -12.12 -6.05 -9.22
C LEU A 99 -12.97 -4.80 -9.51
N GLY A 100 -12.36 -3.73 -10.01
CA GLY A 100 -13.06 -2.52 -10.43
C GLY A 100 -14.05 -2.80 -11.55
N ALA A 101 -13.66 -3.53 -12.60
CA ALA A 101 -14.55 -3.88 -13.71
C ALA A 101 -15.79 -4.69 -13.28
N ILE A 102 -15.67 -5.48 -12.21
CA ILE A 102 -16.77 -6.27 -11.63
C ILE A 102 -17.62 -5.40 -10.70
N THR A 103 -16.99 -4.70 -9.76
CA THR A 103 -17.68 -4.00 -8.66
C THR A 103 -18.28 -2.66 -9.06
N LEU A 104 -17.67 -1.92 -10.00
CA LEU A 104 -18.17 -0.61 -10.47
C LEU A 104 -19.51 -0.70 -11.22
N ARG A 105 -19.96 -1.90 -11.57
CA ARG A 105 -21.31 -2.14 -12.10
C ARG A 105 -22.39 -2.04 -11.03
N MET A 106 -22.00 -2.06 -9.76
CA MET A 106 -22.88 -1.93 -8.61
C MET A 106 -23.01 -0.45 -8.24
N SER A 107 -24.23 0.00 -7.94
CA SER A 107 -24.51 1.39 -7.60
C SER A 107 -25.04 1.54 -6.16
N GLY A 108 -24.93 2.75 -5.62
CA GLY A 108 -25.42 3.08 -4.28
C GLY A 108 -24.71 2.27 -3.19
N HIS A 109 -25.48 1.70 -2.26
CA HIS A 109 -24.95 1.01 -1.08
C HIS A 109 -24.30 -0.35 -1.39
N TYR A 110 -24.54 -0.91 -2.58
CA TYR A 110 -23.98 -2.22 -2.96
C TYR A 110 -22.48 -2.16 -3.22
N LEU A 111 -21.96 -1.06 -3.78
CA LEU A 111 -20.53 -0.93 -4.07
C LEU A 111 -19.68 -0.98 -2.78
N PRO A 112 -19.95 -0.16 -1.74
CA PRO A 112 -19.24 -0.25 -0.47
C PRO A 112 -19.30 -1.65 0.13
N LEU A 113 -20.48 -2.28 0.19
CA LEU A 113 -20.66 -3.63 0.73
C LEU A 113 -19.82 -4.66 -0.03
N ALA A 114 -19.81 -4.60 -1.36
CA ALA A 114 -19.00 -5.47 -2.20
C ALA A 114 -17.50 -5.27 -1.97
N THR A 115 -17.04 -4.02 -1.79
CA THR A 115 -15.62 -3.74 -1.52
C THR A 115 -15.18 -4.23 -0.13
N ILE A 116 -16.05 -4.19 0.88
CA ILE A 116 -15.80 -4.82 2.19
C ILE A 116 -15.69 -6.33 2.03
N ALA A 117 -16.63 -6.95 1.31
CA ALA A 117 -16.62 -8.39 1.07
C ALA A 117 -15.33 -8.84 0.35
N TRP A 118 -14.89 -8.10 -0.67
CA TRP A 118 -13.61 -8.35 -1.35
C TRP A 118 -12.41 -8.14 -0.43
N GLY A 119 -12.42 -7.09 0.39
CA GLY A 119 -11.38 -6.84 1.39
C GLY A 119 -11.20 -8.02 2.33
N LEU A 120 -12.31 -8.53 2.89
CA LEU A 120 -12.32 -9.70 3.77
C LEU A 120 -11.93 -10.98 3.04
N ALA A 121 -12.48 -11.23 1.85
CA ALA A 121 -12.19 -12.44 1.07
C ALA A 121 -10.71 -12.55 0.74
N LEU A 122 -10.08 -11.46 0.28
CA LEU A 122 -8.66 -11.43 -0.01
C LEU A 122 -7.80 -11.53 1.25
N TYR A 123 -8.20 -10.85 2.33
CA TYR A 123 -7.53 -10.97 3.63
C TYR A 123 -7.49 -12.44 4.10
N TYR A 124 -8.63 -13.13 4.12
CA TYR A 124 -8.70 -14.53 4.52
C TYR A 124 -7.95 -15.44 3.55
N THR A 125 -8.03 -15.17 2.25
CA THR A 125 -7.34 -15.97 1.24
C THR A 125 -5.83 -15.90 1.44
N MET A 126 -5.25 -14.71 1.53
CA MET A 126 -3.82 -14.53 1.78
C MET A 126 -3.41 -15.10 3.14
N GLY A 127 -4.22 -14.87 4.18
CA GLY A 127 -3.97 -15.39 5.54
C GLY A 127 -4.05 -16.92 5.66
N ASN A 128 -4.63 -17.63 4.68
CA ASN A 128 -4.65 -19.10 4.63
C ASN A 128 -3.59 -19.69 3.69
N MET A 129 -2.89 -18.87 2.90
CA MET A 129 -1.85 -19.34 1.98
C MET A 129 -0.54 -19.62 2.72
N GLU A 130 -0.09 -20.88 2.68
CA GLU A 130 1.13 -21.31 3.37
C GLU A 130 2.40 -20.64 2.82
N PHE A 131 2.49 -20.46 1.51
CA PHE A 131 3.66 -19.82 0.88
C PHE A 131 3.81 -18.33 1.23
N LEU A 132 2.74 -17.68 1.71
CA LEU A 132 2.76 -16.30 2.20
C LEU A 132 3.01 -16.21 3.72
N GLY A 133 3.19 -17.35 4.40
CA GLY A 133 3.35 -17.39 5.85
C GLY A 133 2.04 -17.23 6.63
N LYS A 134 0.89 -17.46 5.98
CA LYS A 134 -0.44 -17.39 6.61
C LYS A 134 -0.64 -16.05 7.35
N TYR A 135 -1.14 -16.06 8.58
CA TYR A 135 -1.34 -14.87 9.41
C TYR A 135 -0.04 -14.29 10.00
N ASP A 136 1.06 -15.06 10.01
CA ASP A 136 2.37 -14.57 10.47
C ASP A 136 3.05 -13.70 9.39
N GLY A 137 2.68 -13.91 8.13
CA GLY A 137 3.21 -13.18 6.98
C GLY A 137 4.65 -13.58 6.62
N ILE A 138 5.32 -12.72 5.85
CA ILE A 138 6.69 -12.95 5.38
C ILE A 138 7.64 -12.09 6.23
N LEU A 139 8.52 -12.75 6.98
CA LEU A 139 9.51 -12.13 7.86
C LEU A 139 10.88 -12.03 7.18
N ASN A 140 11.80 -11.28 7.81
CA ASN A 140 13.19 -11.10 7.36
C ASN A 140 13.30 -10.51 5.95
N ILE A 141 12.47 -9.51 5.64
CA ILE A 141 12.60 -8.74 4.40
C ILE A 141 13.87 -7.89 4.53
N PRO A 142 14.86 -8.04 3.63
CA PRO A 142 16.09 -7.26 3.67
C PRO A 142 15.80 -5.77 3.46
N THR A 143 16.66 -4.92 4.03
CA THR A 143 16.62 -3.47 3.84
C THR A 143 16.90 -3.11 2.38
N LEU A 144 16.40 -1.93 1.99
CA LEU A 144 16.61 -1.42 0.65
C LEU A 144 17.91 -0.63 0.62
N GLU A 145 18.99 -1.22 0.10
CA GLU A 145 20.23 -0.48 -0.09
C GLU A 145 20.07 0.53 -1.25
N VAL A 146 20.15 1.82 -0.93
CA VAL A 146 20.12 2.93 -1.88
C VAL A 146 21.47 3.64 -1.85
N PHE A 147 22.23 3.53 -2.95
CA PHE A 147 23.60 4.10 -3.06
C PHE A 147 24.58 3.65 -1.95
N GLY A 148 24.40 2.43 -1.42
CA GLY A 148 25.24 1.88 -0.35
C GLY A 148 24.86 2.31 1.07
N TYR A 149 23.70 2.96 1.23
CA TYR A 149 23.08 3.25 2.52
C TYR A 149 21.75 2.49 2.62
N ASP A 150 21.47 1.93 3.81
CA ASP A 150 20.19 1.31 4.17
C ASP A 150 19.09 2.33 4.51
#